data_AF-A0A7X6NYE4-F1
#
_entry.id   AF-A0A7X6NYE4-F1
#
_cell.length_a   1.000
_cell.length_b   1.000
_cell.length_c   1.000
_cell.angle_alpha   90.00
_cell.angle_beta   90.00
_cell.angle_gamma   90.00
#
_symmetry.space_group_name_H-M   'P 1'
#
loop_
_entity.id
_entity.type
_entity.pdbx_description
1 polymer ?
#
loop_
_entity_poly.entity_id
_entity_poly.type
_entity_poly.pdbx_seq_one_letter_code
_entity_poly.pdbx_strand_id
1 'polypeptide(L)'
;MAFGVKTNERPGTRAELKYARFSAYKAREVLNLIRGKHVAEAIAILALTERGAAEPILKLLNSAIANAVNNDGIAAEELYVSACFADEGPTLKRFRPRARGRAGKIRKRTTHITIIVSRLDDERLAVVRAKANRSGSAAKTGASRAQRVAKSRQAEESVDEQTTEVEEILVEETEAEAVEAEATEAAETEVVSAEVAAEEAADDAADEGDK
;
A
#
# COMPACT_ATOMS: atom_id res chain seq x y z
N MET A 1 14.09 -17.51 38.91
CA MET A 1 14.31 -17.79 37.47
C MET A 1 13.49 -19.04 37.13
N ALA A 2 12.40 -18.89 36.37
CA ALA A 2 11.57 -20.02 35.99
C ALA A 2 12.35 -20.92 35.03
N PHE A 3 12.71 -22.12 35.48
CA PHE A 3 13.20 -23.17 34.59
C PHE A 3 12.06 -23.50 33.62
N GLY A 4 12.26 -23.15 32.35
CA GLY A 4 11.31 -23.47 31.29
C GLY A 4 11.13 -24.97 31.17
N VAL A 5 9.87 -25.37 31.07
CA VAL A 5 9.37 -26.72 30.77
C VAL A 5 10.25 -27.40 29.70
N LYS A 6 10.57 -28.70 29.87
CA LYS A 6 11.31 -29.45 28.84
C LYS A 6 10.48 -29.47 27.56
N THR A 7 11.15 -29.41 26.42
CA THR A 7 10.54 -29.10 25.12
C THR A 7 9.62 -30.20 24.59
N ASN A 8 9.66 -31.38 25.20
CA ASN A 8 8.77 -32.50 24.94
C ASN A 8 7.41 -32.35 25.65
N GLU A 9 7.27 -31.37 26.54
CA GLU A 9 6.09 -31.18 27.41
C GLU A 9 5.22 -30.01 26.93
N ARG A 10 5.62 -29.25 25.90
CA ARG A 10 4.79 -28.21 25.31
C ARG A 10 3.96 -28.76 24.14
N PRO A 11 2.62 -28.63 24.17
CA PRO A 11 1.77 -29.06 23.08
C PRO A 11 2.00 -28.15 21.86
N GLY A 12 2.20 -28.76 20.67
CA GLY A 12 2.34 -28.04 19.42
C GLY A 12 3.13 -28.80 18.36
N THR A 13 3.17 -28.23 17.16
CA THR A 13 3.90 -28.74 16.01
C THR A 13 5.35 -28.28 16.08
N ARG A 14 6.29 -29.23 16.00
CA ARG A 14 7.73 -28.95 16.09
C ARG A 14 8.41 -28.92 14.73
N ALA A 15 9.43 -28.07 14.60
CA ALA A 15 10.41 -28.11 13.54
C ALA A 15 11.82 -27.93 14.10
N GLU A 16 12.79 -28.67 13.57
CA GLU A 16 14.17 -28.69 14.04
C GLU A 16 15.15 -28.42 12.90
N LEU A 17 16.14 -27.55 13.14
CA LEU A 17 17.30 -27.35 12.28
C LEU A 17 18.54 -27.87 13.01
N LYS A 18 19.16 -28.93 12.47
CA LYS A 18 20.32 -29.57 13.09
C LYS A 18 21.64 -29.18 12.42
N TYR A 19 22.70 -29.10 13.23
CA TYR A 19 24.08 -28.86 12.79
C TYR A 19 24.30 -27.51 12.08
N ALA A 20 23.50 -26.49 12.42
CA ALA A 20 23.65 -25.17 11.84
C ALA A 20 25.01 -24.56 12.23
N ARG A 21 25.71 -23.95 11.27
CA ARG A 21 27.12 -23.54 11.40
C ARG A 21 27.31 -22.15 12.02
N PHE A 22 26.67 -21.91 13.17
CA PHE A 22 26.86 -20.69 13.95
C PHE A 22 26.83 -20.99 15.46
N SER A 23 26.96 -19.95 16.30
CA SER A 23 26.99 -20.09 17.77
C SER A 23 25.58 -20.02 18.35
N ALA A 24 25.28 -20.83 19.37
CA ALA A 24 23.99 -20.86 20.05
C ALA A 24 23.59 -19.49 20.58
N TYR A 25 24.58 -18.74 21.11
CA TYR A 25 24.37 -17.40 21.64
C TYR A 25 23.75 -16.45 20.60
N LYS A 26 24.29 -16.43 19.36
CA LYS A 26 23.79 -15.59 18.27
C LYS A 26 22.37 -15.98 17.85
N ALA A 27 22.06 -17.28 17.90
CA ALA A 27 20.73 -17.79 17.63
C ALA A 27 19.72 -17.35 18.70
N ARG A 28 20.10 -17.46 19.99
CA ARG A 28 19.25 -17.12 21.14
C ARG A 28 18.84 -15.66 21.14
N GLU A 29 19.72 -14.76 20.75
CA GLU A 29 19.42 -13.32 20.64
C GLU A 29 18.25 -13.08 19.68
N VAL A 30 18.27 -13.72 18.51
CA VAL A 30 17.18 -13.63 17.52
C VAL A 30 15.93 -14.36 17.98
N LEU A 31 16.06 -15.56 18.56
CA LEU A 31 14.92 -16.34 19.04
C LEU A 31 14.13 -15.63 20.15
N ASN A 32 14.81 -14.85 20.99
CA ASN A 32 14.17 -14.06 22.03
C ASN A 32 13.23 -12.98 21.47
N LEU A 33 13.48 -12.48 20.24
CA LEU A 33 12.62 -11.49 19.61
C LEU A 33 11.27 -12.05 19.18
N ILE A 34 11.22 -13.33 18.82
CA ILE A 34 10.02 -13.98 18.26
C ILE A 34 9.24 -14.82 19.27
N ARG A 35 9.76 -15.00 20.49
CA ARG A 35 9.14 -15.86 21.51
C ARG A 35 7.77 -15.31 21.92
N GLY A 36 6.74 -16.15 21.87
CA GLY A 36 5.38 -15.78 22.27
C GLY A 36 4.65 -14.87 21.29
N LYS A 37 5.23 -14.60 20.13
CA LYS A 37 4.63 -13.73 19.11
C LYS A 37 3.76 -14.51 18.14
N HIS A 38 2.80 -13.79 17.55
CA HIS A 38 2.00 -14.30 16.45
C HIS A 38 2.90 -14.58 15.24
N VAL A 39 2.58 -15.62 14.47
CA VAL A 39 3.41 -16.05 13.33
C VAL A 39 3.67 -14.91 12.33
N ALA A 40 2.65 -14.14 11.96
CA ALA A 40 2.80 -13.02 11.04
C ALA A 40 3.78 -11.94 11.57
N GLU A 41 3.71 -11.63 12.88
CA GLU A 41 4.62 -10.67 13.50
C GLU A 41 6.05 -11.23 13.57
N ALA A 42 6.19 -12.50 13.90
CA ALA A 42 7.49 -13.18 13.95
C ALA A 42 8.19 -13.19 12.57
N ILE A 43 7.44 -13.44 11.49
CA ILE A 43 7.97 -13.36 10.11
C ILE A 43 8.49 -11.95 9.81
N ALA A 44 7.69 -10.92 10.13
CA ALA A 44 8.07 -9.53 9.89
C ALA A 44 9.33 -9.14 10.66
N ILE A 45 9.43 -9.54 11.94
CA ILE A 45 10.61 -9.27 12.77
C ILE A 45 11.85 -9.95 12.19
N LEU A 46 11.75 -11.23 11.83
CA LEU A 46 12.88 -11.98 11.28
C LEU A 46 13.34 -11.42 9.93
N ALA A 47 12.41 -10.96 9.09
CA ALA A 47 12.73 -10.35 7.81
C ALA A 47 13.49 -9.03 7.95
N LEU A 48 13.21 -8.24 8.99
CA LEU A 48 13.83 -6.93 9.24
C LEU A 48 15.07 -7.01 10.14
N THR A 49 15.37 -8.17 10.71
CA THR A 49 16.50 -8.32 11.64
C THR A 49 17.82 -8.43 10.88
N GLU A 50 18.76 -7.52 11.13
CA GLU A 50 20.08 -7.46 10.47
C GLU A 50 21.06 -8.58 10.88
N ARG A 51 20.67 -9.45 11.83
CA ARG A 51 21.53 -10.56 12.30
C ARG A 51 21.50 -11.71 11.29
N GLY A 52 22.66 -12.17 10.82
CA GLY A 52 22.75 -13.32 9.90
C GLY A 52 22.21 -14.65 10.42
N ALA A 53 21.84 -14.78 11.70
CA ALA A 53 21.12 -15.94 12.21
C ALA A 53 19.61 -15.91 11.88
N ALA A 54 19.06 -14.76 11.50
CA ALA A 54 17.64 -14.58 11.21
C ALA A 54 17.19 -15.36 9.97
N GLU A 55 18.00 -15.38 8.91
CA GLU A 55 17.63 -16.07 7.66
C GLU A 55 17.44 -17.60 7.85
N PRO A 56 18.37 -18.35 8.49
CA PRO A 56 18.11 -19.75 8.84
C PRO A 56 16.89 -19.97 9.73
N ILE A 57 16.66 -19.07 10.69
CA ILE A 57 15.52 -19.15 11.62
C ILE A 57 14.20 -18.90 10.90
N LEU A 58 14.16 -17.96 9.95
CA LEU A 58 12.99 -17.66 9.12
C LEU A 58 12.59 -18.88 8.27
N LYS A 59 13.57 -19.53 7.63
CA LYS A 59 13.35 -20.78 6.88
C LYS A 59 12.78 -21.88 7.78
N LEU A 60 13.31 -22.01 9.00
CA LEU A 60 12.80 -22.97 9.98
C LEU A 60 11.37 -22.65 10.45
N LEU A 61 11.06 -21.39 10.69
CA LEU A 61 9.71 -20.95 11.07
C LEU A 61 8.70 -21.25 9.96
N ASN A 62 9.04 -20.96 8.71
CA ASN A 62 8.20 -21.27 7.55
C ASN A 62 7.95 -22.79 7.43
N SER A 63 8.97 -23.61 7.71
CA SER A 63 8.79 -25.07 7.78
C SER A 63 7.87 -25.50 8.92
N ALA A 64 7.95 -24.87 10.10
CA ALA A 64 7.06 -25.16 11.22
C ALA A 64 5.60 -24.84 10.88
N ILE A 65 5.36 -23.70 10.22
CA ILE A 65 4.02 -23.29 9.75
C ILE A 65 3.51 -24.29 8.72
N ALA A 66 4.32 -24.67 7.73
CA ALA A 66 3.93 -25.65 6.71
C ALA A 66 3.56 -27.00 7.34
N ASN A 67 4.31 -27.45 8.35
CA ASN A 67 4.00 -28.68 9.08
C ASN A 67 2.65 -28.57 9.82
N ALA A 68 2.39 -27.44 10.48
CA ALA A 68 1.14 -27.24 11.22
C ALA A 68 -0.08 -27.14 10.29
N VAL A 69 0.07 -26.51 9.13
CA VAL A 69 -0.99 -26.41 8.12
C VAL A 69 -1.29 -27.76 7.49
N ASN A 70 -0.25 -28.46 7.02
CA ASN A 70 -0.45 -29.67 6.22
C ASN A 70 -0.72 -30.92 7.07
N ASN A 71 -0.09 -31.06 8.24
CA ASN A 71 -0.22 -32.26 9.06
C ASN A 71 -1.30 -32.11 10.14
N ASP A 72 -1.39 -30.95 10.77
CA ASP A 72 -2.34 -30.71 11.88
C ASP A 72 -3.62 -29.99 11.44
N GLY A 73 -3.69 -29.53 10.18
CA GLY A 73 -4.87 -28.87 9.62
C GLY A 73 -5.17 -27.49 10.22
N ILE A 74 -4.21 -26.87 10.89
CA ILE A 74 -4.39 -25.58 11.58
C ILE A 74 -4.09 -24.44 10.59
N ALA A 75 -4.99 -23.46 10.51
CA ALA A 75 -4.76 -22.28 9.67
C ALA A 75 -3.56 -21.45 10.16
N ALA A 76 -2.74 -20.95 9.24
CA ALA A 76 -1.51 -20.22 9.55
C ALA A 76 -1.74 -18.94 10.38
N GLU A 77 -2.91 -18.31 10.23
CA GLU A 77 -3.33 -17.10 10.95
C GLU A 77 -3.70 -17.37 12.42
N GLU A 78 -3.83 -18.63 12.83
CA GLU A 78 -4.17 -19.00 14.19
C GLU A 78 -2.94 -19.44 14.99
N LEU A 79 -1.77 -19.45 14.36
CA LEU A 79 -0.54 -19.96 14.93
C LEU A 79 0.26 -18.87 15.64
N TYR A 80 0.88 -19.26 16.74
CA TYR A 80 1.88 -18.47 17.43
C TYR A 80 3.11 -19.29 17.79
N VAL A 81 4.23 -18.62 18.01
CA VAL A 81 5.46 -19.25 18.47
C VAL A 81 5.34 -19.55 19.96
N SER A 82 4.97 -20.78 20.29
CA SER A 82 4.89 -21.24 21.67
C SER A 82 6.27 -21.22 22.29
N ALA A 83 7.19 -22.06 21.80
CA ALA A 83 8.53 -22.20 22.32
C ALA A 83 9.58 -22.14 21.21
N CYS A 84 10.72 -21.56 21.54
CA CYS A 84 11.88 -21.51 20.66
C CYS A 84 13.16 -21.58 21.50
N PHE A 85 14.08 -22.44 21.09
CA PHE A 85 15.34 -22.67 21.79
C PHE A 85 16.47 -23.02 20.81
N ALA A 86 17.69 -22.75 21.25
CA ALA A 86 18.90 -23.07 20.53
C ALA A 86 19.91 -23.73 21.46
N ASP A 87 20.18 -24.99 21.18
CA ASP A 87 21.10 -25.84 21.91
C ASP A 87 22.47 -25.86 21.24
N GLU A 88 23.49 -26.12 22.04
CA GLU A 88 24.83 -26.30 21.51
C GLU A 88 24.93 -27.65 20.79
N GLY A 89 25.41 -27.61 19.55
CA GLY A 89 25.74 -28.80 18.78
C GLY A 89 27.22 -29.19 18.92
N PRO A 90 27.66 -30.22 18.18
CA PRO A 90 29.06 -30.64 18.19
C PRO A 90 29.99 -29.49 17.80
N THR A 91 31.01 -29.24 18.64
CA THR A 91 31.99 -28.20 18.40
C THR A 91 33.24 -28.78 17.76
N LEU A 92 33.55 -28.33 16.53
CA LEU A 92 34.77 -28.70 15.84
C LEU A 92 35.96 -27.90 16.39
N LYS A 93 37.06 -28.61 16.68
CA LYS A 93 38.33 -28.02 17.14
C LYS A 93 39.22 -27.71 15.93
N ARG A 94 39.78 -26.51 15.86
CA ARG A 94 40.81 -26.10 14.90
C ARG A 94 41.93 -25.37 15.66
N PHE A 95 43.16 -25.46 15.19
CA PHE A 95 44.29 -24.76 15.80
C PHE A 95 44.74 -23.62 14.89
N ARG A 96 45.14 -22.50 15.49
CA ARG A 96 45.74 -21.37 14.79
C ARG A 96 47.12 -21.09 15.41
N PRO A 97 48.17 -20.98 14.60
CA PRO A 97 49.50 -20.64 15.10
C PRO A 97 49.49 -19.24 15.72
N ARG A 98 50.27 -19.06 16.79
CA ARG A 98 50.48 -17.80 17.50
C ARG A 98 51.98 -17.59 17.74
N ALA A 99 52.35 -16.37 18.12
CA ALA A 99 53.75 -16.02 18.40
C ALA A 99 54.41 -16.96 19.42
N ARG A 100 55.73 -17.13 19.31
CA ARG A 100 56.56 -17.96 20.19
C ARG A 100 56.15 -19.44 20.24
N GLY A 101 55.79 -20.03 19.08
CA GLY A 101 55.46 -21.45 18.97
C GLY A 101 54.16 -21.89 19.67
N ARG A 102 53.32 -20.95 20.11
CA ARG A 102 52.07 -21.26 20.83
C ARG A 102 50.96 -21.62 19.84
N ALA A 103 50.09 -22.57 20.21
CA ALA A 103 48.91 -22.95 19.43
C ALA A 103 47.62 -22.50 20.13
N GLY A 104 46.89 -21.55 19.51
CA GLY A 104 45.56 -21.14 19.99
C GLY A 104 44.47 -22.07 19.45
N LYS A 105 43.49 -22.44 20.28
CA LYS A 105 42.32 -23.23 19.84
C LYS A 105 41.20 -22.32 19.34
N ILE A 106 40.71 -22.58 18.13
CA ILE A 106 39.51 -22.00 17.56
C ILE A 106 38.40 -23.04 17.62
N ARG A 107 37.27 -22.66 18.23
CA ARG A 107 36.07 -23.49 18.29
C ARG A 107 35.13 -23.10 17.17
N LYS A 108 34.92 -24.01 16.21
CA LYS A 108 33.87 -23.89 15.18
C LYS A 108 32.62 -24.56 15.73
N ARG A 109 31.83 -23.76 16.46
CA ARG A 109 30.59 -24.19 17.13
C ARG A 109 29.51 -24.50 16.08
N THR A 110 28.63 -25.41 16.41
CA THR A 110 27.39 -25.65 15.70
C THR A 110 26.21 -25.59 16.67
N THR A 111 25.00 -25.53 16.13
CA THR A 111 23.77 -25.42 16.93
C THR A 111 22.68 -26.32 16.41
N HIS A 112 21.80 -26.72 17.32
CA HIS A 112 20.50 -27.28 17.02
C HIS A 112 19.44 -26.26 17.43
N ILE A 113 18.58 -25.87 16.50
CA ILE A 113 17.49 -24.92 16.77
C ILE A 113 16.18 -25.68 16.67
N THR A 114 15.29 -25.42 17.61
CA THR A 114 13.95 -25.98 17.59
C THR A 114 12.94 -24.87 17.80
N ILE A 115 11.90 -24.89 16.97
CA ILE A 115 10.75 -23.99 17.04
C ILE A 115 9.51 -24.87 17.19
N ILE A 116 8.65 -24.51 18.14
CA ILE A 116 7.36 -25.14 18.37
C ILE A 116 6.30 -24.07 18.16
N VAL A 117 5.40 -24.33 17.21
CA VAL A 117 4.23 -23.50 16.94
C VAL A 117 2.99 -24.19 17.52
N SER A 118 2.07 -23.39 18.04
CA SER A 118 0.82 -23.90 18.61
C SER A 118 -0.33 -23.01 18.15
N ARG A 119 -1.54 -23.58 18.16
CA ARG A 119 -2.77 -22.81 17.97
C ARG A 119 -2.98 -21.88 19.16
N LEU A 120 -3.31 -20.63 18.87
CA LEU A 120 -3.60 -19.60 19.84
C LEU A 120 -4.90 -19.94 20.61
N ASP A 121 -4.98 -19.52 21.87
CA ASP A 121 -6.18 -19.74 22.70
C ASP A 121 -7.39 -18.99 22.11
N ASP A 122 -8.61 -19.51 22.30
CA ASP A 122 -9.83 -18.95 21.70
C ASP A 122 -10.05 -17.46 22.06
N GLU A 123 -9.74 -17.07 23.30
CA GLU A 123 -9.82 -15.68 23.75
C GLU A 123 -8.88 -14.76 22.97
N ARG A 124 -7.63 -15.22 22.76
CA ARG A 124 -6.62 -14.46 22.03
C ARG A 124 -6.91 -14.42 20.54
N LEU A 125 -7.46 -15.50 19.97
CA LEU A 125 -7.99 -15.55 18.62
C LEU A 125 -9.08 -14.49 18.41
N ALA A 126 -10.01 -14.36 19.35
CA ALA A 126 -11.05 -13.34 19.29
C ALA A 126 -10.47 -11.92 19.26
N VAL A 127 -9.45 -11.63 20.07
CA VAL A 127 -8.77 -10.32 20.08
C VAL A 127 -8.06 -10.04 18.75
N VAL A 128 -7.34 -11.03 18.20
CA VAL A 128 -6.64 -10.89 16.91
C VAL A 128 -7.63 -10.66 15.77
N ARG A 129 -8.70 -11.48 15.69
CA ARG A 129 -9.78 -11.32 14.70
C ARG A 129 -10.50 -9.98 14.85
N ALA A 130 -10.80 -9.55 16.07
CA ALA A 130 -11.42 -8.24 16.33
C ALA A 130 -10.49 -7.08 15.91
N LYS A 131 -9.18 -7.21 16.14
CA LYS A 131 -8.17 -6.24 15.67
C LYS A 131 -8.12 -6.18 14.14
N ALA A 132 -8.12 -7.34 13.47
CA ALA A 132 -8.15 -7.44 12.02
C ALA A 132 -9.45 -6.81 11.43
N ASN A 133 -10.60 -7.08 12.04
CA ASN A 133 -11.88 -6.50 11.63
C ASN A 133 -11.92 -4.98 11.83
N ARG A 134 -11.33 -4.45 12.92
CA ARG A 134 -11.20 -2.99 13.14
C ARG A 134 -10.34 -2.33 12.05
N SER A 135 -9.20 -2.93 11.69
CA SER A 135 -8.39 -2.43 10.57
C SER A 135 -9.13 -2.48 9.24
N GLY A 136 -9.92 -3.54 8.99
CA GLY A 136 -10.77 -3.64 7.81
C GLY A 136 -11.89 -2.59 7.78
N SER A 137 -12.48 -2.27 8.93
CA SER A 137 -13.50 -1.21 9.03
C SER A 137 -12.92 0.17 8.75
N ALA A 138 -11.72 0.47 9.25
CA ALA A 138 -11.04 1.74 8.96
C ALA A 138 -10.73 1.88 7.46
N ALA A 139 -10.29 0.80 6.81
CA ALA A 139 -10.08 0.76 5.36
C ALA A 139 -11.39 0.95 4.56
N LYS A 140 -12.50 0.35 5.02
CA LYS A 140 -13.84 0.57 4.42
C LYS A 140 -14.30 2.02 4.55
N THR A 141 -14.08 2.66 5.69
CA THR A 141 -14.38 4.10 5.86
C THR A 141 -13.55 4.96 4.91
N GLY A 142 -12.25 4.66 4.76
CA GLY A 142 -11.37 5.31 3.77
C GLY A 142 -11.84 5.13 2.33
N ALA A 143 -12.23 3.91 1.94
CA ALA A 143 -12.78 3.62 0.61
C ALA A 143 -14.10 4.36 0.36
N SER A 144 -14.99 4.43 1.35
CA SER A 144 -16.25 5.18 1.25
C SER A 144 -16.01 6.68 1.10
N ARG A 145 -14.98 7.23 1.77
CA ARG A 145 -14.56 8.62 1.61
C ARG A 145 -13.99 8.87 0.21
N ALA A 146 -13.13 7.98 -0.29
CA ALA A 146 -12.54 8.08 -1.63
C ALA A 146 -13.62 8.01 -2.74
N GLN A 147 -14.58 7.10 -2.61
CA GLN A 147 -15.73 7.01 -3.53
C GLN A 147 -16.60 8.26 -3.52
N ARG A 148 -16.83 8.87 -2.35
CA ARG A 148 -17.57 10.15 -2.25
C ARG A 148 -16.84 11.30 -2.94
N VAL A 149 -15.52 11.38 -2.77
CA VAL A 149 -14.69 12.42 -3.41
C VAL A 149 -14.59 12.22 -4.92
N ALA A 150 -14.49 10.97 -5.39
CA ALA A 150 -14.52 10.67 -6.83
C ALA A 150 -15.89 11.03 -7.44
N LYS A 151 -16.99 10.70 -6.74
CA LYS A 151 -18.34 11.04 -7.17
C LYS A 151 -18.61 12.55 -7.19
N SER A 152 -18.03 13.32 -6.26
CA SER A 152 -18.17 14.79 -6.29
C SER A 152 -17.39 15.42 -7.44
N ARG A 153 -16.17 14.94 -7.72
CA ARG A 153 -15.36 15.43 -8.84
C ARG A 153 -15.98 15.13 -10.20
N GLN A 154 -16.53 13.93 -10.37
CA GLN A 154 -17.27 13.59 -11.60
C GLN A 154 -18.53 14.43 -11.80
N ALA A 155 -19.18 14.84 -10.70
CA ALA A 155 -20.33 15.75 -10.77
C ALA A 155 -19.89 17.18 -11.13
N GLU A 156 -18.77 17.66 -10.58
CA GLU A 156 -18.17 18.96 -10.96
C GLU A 156 -17.75 18.96 -12.44
N GLU A 157 -17.05 17.92 -12.92
CA GLU A 157 -16.67 17.78 -14.32
C GLU A 157 -17.90 17.77 -15.26
N SER A 158 -18.97 17.07 -14.91
CA SER A 158 -20.20 17.07 -15.72
C SER A 158 -20.96 18.40 -15.73
N VAL A 159 -20.81 19.21 -14.66
CA VAL A 159 -21.42 20.54 -14.58
C VAL A 159 -20.60 21.53 -15.42
N ASP A 160 -19.28 21.46 -15.34
CA ASP A 160 -18.37 22.27 -16.16
C ASP A 160 -18.60 21.99 -17.66
N GLU A 161 -18.71 20.72 -18.05
CA GLU A 161 -19.04 20.30 -19.43
C GLU A 161 -20.41 20.86 -19.89
N GLN A 162 -21.43 20.80 -19.03
CA GLN A 162 -22.75 21.38 -19.34
C GLN A 162 -22.72 22.90 -19.44
N THR A 163 -21.96 23.60 -18.60
CA THR A 163 -21.82 25.06 -18.71
C THR A 163 -21.06 25.45 -19.96
N THR A 164 -20.03 24.71 -20.37
CA THR A 164 -19.33 24.98 -21.63
C THR A 164 -20.22 24.74 -22.85
N GLU A 165 -21.05 23.69 -22.83
CA GLU A 165 -22.04 23.44 -23.90
C GLU A 165 -23.08 24.56 -23.97
N VAL A 166 -23.58 25.05 -22.84
CA VAL A 166 -24.55 26.16 -22.80
C VAL A 166 -23.92 27.49 -23.23
N GLU A 167 -22.67 27.76 -22.82
CA GLU A 167 -21.93 28.94 -23.26
C GLU A 167 -21.65 28.90 -24.78
N GLU A 168 -21.27 27.75 -25.34
CA GLU A 168 -21.10 27.59 -26.79
C GLU A 168 -22.42 27.81 -27.55
N ILE A 169 -23.54 27.27 -27.06
CA ILE A 169 -24.87 27.47 -27.67
C ILE A 169 -25.29 28.94 -27.62
N LEU A 170 -25.06 29.64 -26.51
CA LEU A 170 -25.38 31.06 -26.38
C LEU A 170 -24.53 31.94 -27.31
N VAL A 171 -23.25 31.58 -27.51
CA VAL A 171 -22.40 32.28 -28.48
C VAL A 171 -22.92 32.06 -29.90
N GLU A 172 -23.25 30.83 -30.29
CA GLU A 172 -23.86 30.54 -31.59
C GLU A 172 -25.20 31.27 -31.80
N GLU A 173 -26.06 31.35 -30.78
CA GLU A 173 -27.32 32.12 -30.85
C GLU A 173 -27.07 33.62 -31.00
N THR A 174 -26.11 34.20 -30.26
CA THR A 174 -25.78 35.63 -30.39
C THR A 174 -25.10 35.99 -31.70
N GLU A 175 -24.28 35.09 -32.25
CA GLU A 175 -23.70 35.25 -33.59
C GLU A 175 -24.79 35.16 -34.67
N ALA A 176 -25.77 34.27 -34.53
CA ALA A 176 -26.92 34.19 -35.43
C ALA A 176 -27.81 35.45 -35.36
N GLU A 177 -28.06 35.97 -34.16
CA GLU A 177 -28.86 37.19 -33.96
C GLU A 177 -28.13 38.44 -34.48
N ALA A 178 -26.80 38.50 -34.36
CA ALA A 178 -25.97 39.56 -34.94
C ALA A 178 -25.95 39.52 -36.49
N VAL A 179 -25.97 38.33 -37.09
CA VAL A 179 -26.05 38.18 -38.56
C VAL A 179 -27.44 38.58 -39.08
N GLU A 180 -28.53 38.33 -38.34
CA GLU A 180 -29.85 38.86 -38.69
C GLU A 180 -29.95 40.38 -38.50
N ALA A 181 -29.27 40.95 -37.49
CA ALA A 181 -29.19 42.39 -37.28
C ALA A 181 -28.38 43.10 -38.39
N GLU A 182 -27.23 42.55 -38.80
CA GLU A 182 -26.47 43.10 -39.94
C GLU A 182 -27.24 42.97 -41.27
N ALA A 183 -28.01 41.89 -41.46
CA ALA A 183 -28.84 41.72 -42.65
C ALA A 183 -30.01 42.73 -42.72
N THR A 184 -30.56 43.13 -41.57
CA THR A 184 -31.61 44.15 -41.49
C THR A 184 -31.05 45.57 -41.61
N GLU A 185 -29.88 45.85 -41.04
CA GLU A 185 -29.18 47.14 -41.19
C GLU A 185 -28.66 47.35 -42.63
N ALA A 186 -28.24 46.29 -43.31
CA ALA A 186 -27.90 46.31 -44.75
C ALA A 186 -29.15 46.58 -45.62
N ALA A 187 -30.31 46.06 -45.24
CA ALA A 187 -31.56 46.35 -45.93
C ALA A 187 -31.98 47.82 -45.71
N GLU A 188 -31.86 48.35 -44.48
CA GLU A 188 -32.19 49.75 -44.15
C GLU A 188 -31.26 50.75 -44.86
N THR A 189 -29.96 50.46 -44.95
CA THR A 189 -29.00 51.32 -45.66
C THR A 189 -29.20 51.32 -47.18
N GLU A 190 -29.64 50.21 -47.80
CA GLU A 190 -30.09 50.23 -49.19
C GLU A 190 -31.32 51.14 -49.37
N VAL A 191 -32.29 51.13 -48.46
CA VAL A 191 -33.48 52.01 -48.57
C VAL A 191 -33.11 53.49 -48.40
N VAL A 192 -32.24 53.81 -47.44
CA VAL A 192 -31.77 55.19 -47.20
C VAL A 192 -30.91 55.70 -48.37
N SER A 193 -30.08 54.84 -48.98
CA SER A 193 -29.31 55.21 -50.17
C SER A 193 -30.19 55.47 -51.39
N ALA A 194 -31.33 54.77 -51.52
CA ALA A 194 -32.32 55.04 -52.55
C ALA A 194 -33.10 56.34 -52.28
N GLU A 195 -33.31 56.71 -51.02
CA GLU A 195 -34.00 57.93 -50.63
C GLU A 195 -33.10 59.18 -50.78
N VAL A 196 -31.83 59.10 -50.40
CA VAL A 196 -30.85 60.19 -50.57
C VAL A 196 -30.51 60.43 -52.04
N ALA A 197 -30.46 59.38 -52.88
CA ALA A 197 -30.30 59.54 -54.33
C ALA A 197 -31.51 60.20 -55.00
N ALA A 198 -32.70 60.08 -54.41
CA ALA A 198 -33.89 60.80 -54.86
C ALA A 198 -33.87 62.28 -54.42
N GLU A 199 -33.24 62.59 -53.29
CA GLU A 199 -33.14 63.95 -52.73
C GLU A 199 -32.00 64.78 -53.36
N GLU A 200 -30.82 64.19 -53.65
CA GLU A 200 -29.73 64.88 -54.35
C GLU A 200 -30.09 65.23 -55.81
N ALA A 201 -31.00 64.50 -56.45
CA ALA A 201 -31.53 64.87 -57.76
C ALA A 201 -32.47 66.08 -57.71
N ALA A 202 -32.94 66.49 -56.53
CA ALA A 202 -33.81 67.65 -56.34
C ALA A 202 -33.03 68.93 -55.96
N ASP A 203 -31.85 68.82 -55.34
CA ASP A 203 -31.08 69.97 -54.84
C ASP A 203 -30.08 70.56 -55.87
N ASP A 204 -29.72 69.82 -56.93
CA ASP A 204 -28.94 70.36 -58.08
C ASP A 204 -29.77 71.27 -59.01
N ALA A 205 -31.03 71.55 -58.65
CA ALA A 205 -31.95 72.36 -59.44
C ALA A 205 -32.19 73.78 -58.89
N ALA A 206 -31.60 74.18 -57.75
CA ALA A 206 -32.04 75.39 -57.05
C ALA A 206 -30.95 76.37 -56.54
N ASP A 207 -29.70 76.29 -57.03
CA ASP A 207 -28.71 77.37 -56.85
C ASP A 207 -28.57 78.23 -58.12
N GLU A 208 -29.64 78.95 -58.47
CA GLU A 208 -29.57 80.17 -59.29
C GLU A 208 -30.42 81.29 -58.68
N GLY A 209 -29.76 82.15 -57.90
CA GLY A 209 -29.94 83.61 -57.96
C GLY A 209 -31.12 84.23 -57.18
N ASP A 210 -30.94 84.87 -56.03
CA ASP A 210 -30.20 86.13 -55.72
C ASP A 210 -31.10 87.40 -55.73
N LYS A 211 -30.97 88.16 -54.62
CA LYS A 211 -31.44 89.52 -54.26
C LYS A 211 -32.78 89.74 -53.55
#